data_AF-A0A1H2DMB5-F1
#
_entry.id   AF-A0A1H2DMB5-F1
#
_cell.length_a   1.000
_cell.length_b   1.000
_cell.length_c   1.000
_cell.angle_alpha   90.00
_cell.angle_beta   90.00
_cell.angle_gamma   90.00
#
_symmetry.space_group_name_H-M   'P 1'
#
loop_
_entity.id
_entity.type
_entity.pdbx_description
1 polymer ?
#
loop_
_entity_poly.entity_id
_entity_poly.type
_entity_poly.pdbx_seq_one_letter_code
_entity_poly.pdbx_strand_id
1 'polypeptide(L)' 'MNQRGFSMARLGRYAGCSKSFIGHLCAENKTTCTPQLAERIAEALDVPLHLLFVEHASASNGRNSNQRRVVA' A
#
# COMPACT_ATOMS: atom_id res chain seq x y z
N MET A 1 1.37 -13.47 -7.67
CA MET A 1 1.95 -13.86 -6.36
C MET A 1 1.43 -15.24 -5.97
N ASN A 2 2.31 -16.25 -5.90
CA ASN A 2 1.97 -17.62 -5.47
C ASN A 2 2.74 -18.00 -4.18
N GLN A 3 3.22 -17.01 -3.42
CA GLN A 3 3.90 -17.27 -2.15
C GLN A 3 2.86 -17.66 -1.10
N ARG A 4 2.93 -18.92 -0.66
CA ARG A 4 2.22 -19.48 0.52
C ARG A 4 0.70 -19.55 0.47
N GLY A 5 0.11 -19.69 -0.72
CA GLY A 5 -1.34 -19.93 -0.84
C GLY A 5 -2.22 -18.78 -0.34
N PHE A 6 -1.65 -17.58 -0.16
CA PHE A 6 -2.43 -16.39 0.19
C PHE A 6 -3.13 -15.86 -1.05
N SER A 7 -4.47 -15.89 -1.03
CA SER A 7 -5.25 -15.16 -2.03
C SER A 7 -5.12 -13.65 -1.77
N MET A 8 -5.19 -12.84 -2.85
CA MET A 8 -5.14 -11.38 -2.75
C MET A 8 -6.23 -10.82 -1.81
N ALA A 9 -7.38 -11.47 -1.77
CA ALA A 9 -8.47 -11.11 -0.86
C ALA A 9 -8.10 -11.36 0.61
N ARG A 10 -7.43 -12.48 0.91
CA ARG A 10 -6.97 -12.81 2.27
C ARG A 10 -5.87 -11.87 2.72
N LEU A 11 -4.91 -11.58 1.84
CA LEU A 11 -3.85 -10.63 2.11
C LEU A 11 -4.41 -9.23 2.40
N GLY A 12 -5.37 -8.78 1.58
CA GLY A 12 -6.00 -7.47 1.76
C GLY A 12 -6.74 -7.37 3.09
N ARG A 13 -7.47 -8.42 3.45
CA ARG A 13 -8.17 -8.48 4.73
C ARG A 13 -7.23 -8.43 5.93
N TYR A 14 -6.07 -9.10 5.85
CA TYR A 14 -5.06 -9.08 6.92
C TYR A 14 -4.37 -7.71 7.01
N ALA A 15 -3.93 -7.17 5.88
CA ALA A 15 -3.21 -5.89 5.83
C ALA A 15 -4.13 -4.67 6.08
N GLY A 16 -5.45 -4.84 5.92
CA GLY A 16 -6.43 -3.76 6.02
C GLY A 16 -6.57 -2.94 4.73
N CYS A 17 -6.32 -3.55 3.57
CA CYS A 17 -6.44 -2.91 2.26
C CYS A 17 -7.33 -3.72 1.29
N SER A 18 -7.73 -3.11 0.17
CA SER A 18 -8.55 -3.81 -0.82
C SER A 18 -7.73 -4.80 -1.65
N LYS A 19 -8.37 -5.88 -2.13
CA LYS A 19 -7.71 -6.84 -3.05
C LYS A 19 -7.15 -6.14 -4.29
N SER A 20 -7.86 -5.12 -4.79
CA SER A 20 -7.44 -4.35 -5.96
C SER A 20 -6.18 -3.54 -5.66
N PHE A 21 -6.06 -2.97 -4.46
CA PHE A 21 -4.86 -2.25 -4.05
C PHE A 21 -3.61 -3.13 -4.14
N ILE A 22 -3.69 -4.36 -3.63
CA ILE A 22 -2.58 -5.32 -3.73
C ILE A 22 -2.30 -5.69 -5.19
N GLY A 23 -3.35 -5.86 -6.00
CA GLY A 23 -3.22 -6.06 -7.44
C GLY A 23 -2.46 -4.90 -8.12
N HIS A 24 -2.75 -3.66 -7.75
CA HIS A 24 -2.04 -2.49 -8.27
C HIS A 24 -0.58 -2.42 -7.81
N LEU A 25 -0.27 -2.83 -6.58
CA LEU A 25 1.12 -2.96 -6.11
C LEU A 25 1.87 -4.02 -6.91
N CYS A 26 1.27 -5.20 -7.11
CA CYS A 26 1.89 -6.30 -7.84
C CYS A 26 2.06 -6.01 -9.35
N ALA A 27 1.20 -5.16 -9.91
CA ALA A 27 1.26 -4.74 -11.30
C ALA A 27 2.07 -3.45 -11.51
N GLU A 28 2.77 -2.96 -10.49
CA GLU A 28 3.58 -1.73 -10.50
C GLU A 28 2.81 -0.44 -10.86
N ASN A 29 1.49 -0.53 -11.04
CA ASN A 29 0.58 0.59 -11.28
C ASN A 29 0.51 1.57 -10.12
N LYS A 30 0.88 1.12 -8.91
CA LYS A 30 0.96 1.97 -7.73
C LYS A 30 2.27 1.72 -7.00
N THR A 31 3.06 2.78 -6.87
CA THR A 31 4.36 2.77 -6.19
C THR A 31 4.31 3.40 -4.80
N THR A 32 3.14 3.89 -4.38
CA THR A 32 2.95 4.53 -3.08
C THR A 32 2.20 3.62 -2.12
N CYS A 33 2.80 3.36 -0.97
CA CYS A 33 2.21 2.62 0.14
C CYS A 33 2.56 3.34 1.43
N THR A 34 1.67 3.34 2.43
CA THR A 34 2.04 3.84 3.75
C THR A 34 2.96 2.82 4.42
N PRO A 35 3.95 3.25 5.22
CA PRO A 35 4.89 2.34 5.87
C PRO A 35 4.17 1.31 6.75
N GLN A 36 3.12 1.72 7.46
CA GLN A 36 2.32 0.80 8.29
C GLN A 36 1.62 -0.29 7.48
N LEU A 37 1.21 0.01 6.24
CA LEU A 37 0.56 -0.97 5.38
C LEU A 37 1.59 -1.92 4.77
N ALA A 38 2.77 -1.40 4.42
CA ALA A 38 3.88 -2.19 3.91
C ALA A 38 4.35 -3.23 4.94
N GLU A 39 4.46 -2.83 6.22
CA GLU A 39 4.79 -3.72 7.35
C GLU A 39 3.78 -4.88 7.48
N ARG A 40 2.47 -4.59 7.44
CA ARG A 40 1.45 -5.63 7.55
C ARG A 40 1.45 -6.59 6.35
N ILE A 41 1.75 -6.10 5.16
CA ILE A 41 1.88 -6.94 3.96
C ILE A 41 3.11 -7.85 4.11
N ALA A 42 4.23 -7.30 4.58
CA ALA A 42 5.45 -8.05 4.85
C ALA A 42 5.26 -9.11 5.94
N GLU A 43 4.52 -8.79 7.01
CA GLU A 43 4.14 -9.72 8.08
C GLU A 43 3.24 -10.85 7.55
N ALA A 44 2.20 -10.53 6.77
CA ALA A 44 1.33 -11.53 6.14
C ALA A 44 2.10 -12.47 5.20
N LEU A 45 3.06 -11.90 4.49
CA LEU A 45 3.98 -12.59 3.61
C LEU A 45 5.23 -13.08 4.31
N ASP A 46 5.35 -12.98 5.65
CA ASP A 46 6.48 -13.43 6.49
C ASP A 46 7.80 -13.37 5.70
N VAL A 47 8.02 -12.19 5.15
CA VAL A 47 9.14 -11.81 4.30
C VAL A 47 9.58 -10.44 4.81
N PRO A 48 10.90 -10.21 4.96
CA PRO A 48 11.40 -8.92 5.40
C PRO A 48 10.91 -7.75 4.54
N LEU A 49 10.49 -6.67 5.19
CA LEU A 49 9.94 -5.46 4.55
C LEU A 49 10.83 -4.92 3.42
N HIS A 50 12.15 -4.85 3.67
CA HIS A 50 13.14 -4.30 2.75
C HIS A 50 13.32 -5.12 1.46
N LEU A 51 12.83 -6.37 1.42
CA LEU A 51 12.82 -7.19 0.20
C LEU A 51 11.58 -6.94 -0.67
N LEU A 52 10.47 -6.48 -0.06
CA LEU A 52 9.21 -6.22 -0.75
C LEU A 52 9.04 -4.75 -1.13
N PHE A 53 9.55 -3.85 -0.30
CA PHE A 53 9.38 -2.41 -0.47
C PHE A 53 10.74 -1.73 -0.34
N VAL A 54 11.05 -0.91 -1.34
CA VAL A 54 12.17 0.01 -1.29
C VAL A 54 11.64 1.35 -0.79
N GLU A 55 12.25 1.87 0.26
CA GLU A 55 11.90 3.19 0.78
C GLU A 55 12.33 4.24 -0.23
N HIS A 56 11.35 4.83 -0.92
CA HIS A 56 11.58 5.98 -1.78
C HIS A 56 11.10 7.24 -1.06
N ALA A 57 11.99 8.23 -0.95
CA ALA A 57 11.60 9.57 -0.52
C ALA A 57 10.48 10.06 -1.45
N SER A 58 9.25 10.04 -0.95
CA SER A 58 8.11 10.57 -1.70
C SER A 58 8.38 12.05 -1.91
N ALA A 59 8.29 12.52 -3.17
CA ALA A 59 8.31 13.96 -3.43
C ALA A 59 7.27 14.61 -2.51
N SER A 60 7.69 15.59 -1.70
CA SER A 60 6.83 16.38 -0.82
C SER A 60 5.84 17.17 -1.67
N ASN A 61 4.85 16.49 -2.21
CA ASN A 61 3.80 17.12 -2.98
C ASN A 61 2.75 17.51 -1.94
N GLY A 62 2.96 18.70 -1.36
CA GLY A 62 1.98 19.39 -0.55
C GLY A 62 0.71 19.53 -1.38
N ARG A 63 -0.22 18.58 -1.20
CA ARG A 63 -1.57 18.72 -1.74
C ARG A 63 -2.13 19.96 -1.05
N ASN A 64 -2.14 21.07 -1.77
CA ASN A 64 -2.87 22.27 -1.42
C ASN A 64 -4.35 21.88 -1.39
N SER A 65 -4.80 21.38 -0.25
CA SER A 65 -6.21 21.19 0.06
C SER A 65 -6.80 22.60 0.15
N ASN A 66 -7.14 23.16 -1.01
CA ASN A 66 -7.90 24.38 -1.12
C ASN A 66 -9.27 24.07 -0.51
N GLN A 67 -9.35 24.23 0.81
CA GLN A 67 -10.59 24.19 1.57
C GLN A 67 -11.45 25.31 1.01
N ARG A 68 -12.31 24.95 0.05
CA ARG A 68 -13.37 25.79 -0.46
C ARG A 68 -14.36 25.99 0.67
N ARG A 69 -14.05 26.96 1.53
CA ARG A 69 -14.90 27.49 2.58
C ARG A 69 -16.10 28.11 1.87
N VAL A 70 -17.19 27.36 1.79
CA VAL A 70 -18.49 27.91 1.38
C VAL A 70 -18.95 28.76 2.54
N VAL A 71 -18.77 30.07 2.39
CA VAL A 71 -19.48 31.11 3.15
C VAL A 71 -20.45 31.78 2.18
N ALA A 72 -21.73 31.59 2.44
CA ALA A 72 -22.89 32.46 2.16
C ALA A 72 -24.15 31.62 2.34
#